data_AF-A0A5C1YSE0-F1
#
_entry.id   AF-A0A5C1YSE0-F1
#
_cell.length_a   1.000
_cell.length_b   1.000
_cell.length_c   1.000
_cell.angle_alpha   90.00
_cell.angle_beta   90.00
_cell.angle_gamma   90.00
#
_symmetry.space_group_name_H-M   'P 1'
#
loop_
_entity.id
_entity.type
_entity.pdbx_description
1 polymer ?
#
loop_
_entity_poly.entity_id
_entity_poly.type
_entity_poly.pdbx_seq_one_letter_code
_entity_poly.pdbx_strand_id
1 'polypeptide(L)'
;MKSDNDRKLFGTLIAENAASGDVEAIPASQSASGDGRASIALGFPPETFVARAAGGIPPYGSDMNGLLNVLSGAIQILQAGFLGPFNATFAQSIGGYPAGAIVSGAIAGTFWVSMTDANVSVPGADGATWQSLFNGLAPLSGAAFAGPVTVPTPQDVPGQNTGNNVADTYWVDEWFAPRAALAQYVGGTGAGGNYPISNVQLKNAPAGDTTVAYLQAQTTWGNILFPSQYNVATQISSYAQPKGDYALTQWVKDNYAATEYVQQNYALKTDLPSGGLIDRGTWTQVGSVLRQSFYASVSNGGTVSFPRSFSSASNITVQATVAGNSDADHYVSNVTATGFTIGIFGQGQNAVEFYFSAEGAA
;
A
#
# COMPACT_ATOMS: atom_id res chain seq x y z
N MET A 1 -9.38 -22.94 39.95
CA MET A 1 -9.97 -21.75 40.60
C MET A 1 -11.05 -21.22 39.70
N LYS A 2 -12.18 -20.79 40.25
CA LYS A 2 -13.23 -20.11 39.48
C LYS A 2 -12.94 -18.61 39.43
N SER A 3 -13.48 -17.92 38.44
CA SER A 3 -13.29 -16.47 38.24
C SER A 3 -13.83 -15.60 39.36
N ASP A 4 -14.69 -16.15 40.22
CA ASP A 4 -15.34 -15.52 41.38
C ASP A 4 -14.67 -15.87 42.72
N ASN A 5 -13.62 -16.70 42.72
CA ASN A 5 -12.86 -16.96 43.94
C ASN A 5 -12.18 -15.66 44.39
N ASP A 6 -12.35 -15.29 45.67
CA ASP A 6 -11.58 -14.22 46.29
C ASP A 6 -10.08 -14.48 46.11
N ARG A 7 -9.40 -13.54 45.47
CA ARG A 7 -8.00 -13.67 45.04
C ARG A 7 -7.00 -13.60 46.19
N LYS A 8 -7.46 -13.39 47.44
CA LYS A 8 -6.64 -13.32 48.67
C LYS A 8 -5.36 -12.51 48.43
N LEU A 9 -5.54 -11.22 48.18
CA LEU A 9 -4.46 -10.28 47.89
C LEU A 9 -3.70 -9.94 49.18
N PHE A 10 -2.37 -9.94 49.12
CA PHE A 10 -1.50 -9.47 50.19
C PHE A 10 -1.42 -7.94 50.14
N GLY A 11 -2.36 -7.26 50.79
CA GLY A 11 -2.29 -5.79 50.99
C GLY A 11 -1.32 -5.36 52.10
N THR A 12 -0.99 -6.29 53.00
CA THR A 12 -0.03 -6.15 54.11
C THR A 12 0.79 -7.44 54.13
N LEU A 13 2.10 -7.33 54.32
CA LEU A 13 2.96 -8.52 54.37
C LEU A 13 2.72 -9.29 55.66
N ILE A 14 2.93 -10.60 55.62
CA ILE A 14 2.86 -11.41 56.84
C ILE A 14 3.93 -10.88 57.81
N ALA A 15 3.53 -10.64 59.06
CA ALA A 15 4.38 -10.09 60.12
C ALA A 15 4.93 -8.68 59.90
N GLU A 16 4.36 -7.88 58.97
CA GLU A 16 4.79 -6.48 58.75
C GLU A 16 4.72 -5.60 60.02
N ASN A 17 3.71 -5.83 60.86
CA ASN A 17 3.49 -5.09 62.11
C ASN A 17 3.97 -5.83 63.37
N ALA A 18 4.72 -6.94 63.21
CA ALA A 18 5.31 -7.62 64.36
C ALA A 18 6.46 -6.80 64.95
N ALA A 19 6.75 -6.99 66.24
CA ALA A 19 7.88 -6.31 66.87
C ALA A 19 9.19 -6.73 66.20
N SER A 20 10.20 -5.85 66.21
CA SER A 20 11.50 -6.11 65.55
C SER A 20 12.20 -7.41 66.00
N GLY A 21 11.91 -7.93 67.19
CA GLY A 21 12.46 -9.21 67.68
C GLY A 21 11.66 -10.44 67.26
N ASP A 22 10.45 -10.25 66.73
CA ASP A 22 9.52 -11.30 66.34
C ASP A 22 9.54 -11.58 64.82
N VAL A 23 10.45 -10.93 64.08
CA VAL A 23 10.68 -11.17 62.65
C VAL A 23 12.17 -11.10 62.38
N GLU A 24 12.73 -12.21 61.92
CA GLU A 24 14.16 -12.28 61.59
C GLU A 24 14.39 -12.06 60.08
N ALA A 25 15.47 -11.38 59.73
CA ALA A 25 15.95 -11.36 58.35
C ALA A 25 16.60 -12.71 58.02
N ILE A 26 16.00 -13.46 57.10
CA ILE A 26 16.45 -14.82 56.78
C ILE A 26 17.73 -14.79 55.91
N PRO A 27 18.86 -15.32 56.39
CA PRO A 27 20.10 -15.34 55.63
C PRO A 27 20.06 -16.40 54.51
N ALA A 28 20.92 -16.24 53.50
CA ALA A 28 21.03 -17.22 52.42
C ALA A 28 21.49 -18.61 52.92
N SER A 29 22.44 -18.63 53.85
CA SER A 29 22.97 -19.82 54.51
C SER A 29 22.88 -19.67 56.02
N GLN A 30 22.83 -20.80 56.74
CA GLN A 30 22.86 -20.80 58.19
C GLN A 30 24.15 -20.16 58.72
N SER A 31 24.05 -19.36 59.78
CA SER A 31 25.19 -18.64 60.35
C SER A 31 26.12 -19.54 61.16
N ALA A 32 25.54 -20.46 61.96
CA ALA A 32 26.29 -21.48 62.67
C ALA A 32 25.50 -22.80 62.70
N SER A 33 26.16 -23.92 62.41
CA SER A 33 25.52 -25.23 62.51
C SER A 33 25.07 -25.49 63.95
N GLY A 34 23.81 -25.89 64.13
CA GLY A 34 23.25 -26.21 65.44
C GLY A 34 22.72 -25.02 66.23
N ASP A 35 22.57 -23.83 65.63
CA ASP A 35 21.88 -22.70 66.26
C ASP A 35 20.34 -22.78 66.14
N GLY A 36 19.84 -23.68 65.29
CA GLY A 36 18.42 -23.87 64.99
C GLY A 36 17.79 -22.77 64.14
N ARG A 37 18.58 -21.83 63.61
CA ARG A 37 18.10 -20.68 62.84
C ARG A 37 17.83 -21.06 61.40
N ALA A 38 16.73 -20.55 60.86
CA ALA A 38 16.37 -20.80 59.47
C ALA A 38 17.31 -20.07 58.49
N SER A 39 17.42 -20.62 57.28
CA SER A 39 18.09 -19.96 56.14
C SER A 39 17.37 -20.31 54.85
N ILE A 40 17.64 -19.57 53.78
CA ILE A 40 17.06 -19.87 52.46
C ILE A 40 17.52 -21.25 51.95
N ALA A 41 18.79 -21.61 52.18
CA ALA A 41 19.35 -22.89 51.72
C ALA A 41 18.78 -24.11 52.46
N LEU A 42 18.51 -24.00 53.77
CA LEU A 42 18.08 -25.14 54.59
C LEU A 42 16.59 -25.10 54.96
N GLY A 43 15.91 -23.97 54.79
CA GLY A 43 14.65 -23.72 55.48
C GLY A 43 14.89 -23.82 56.99
N PHE A 44 14.10 -24.64 57.68
CA PHE A 44 14.40 -25.04 59.06
C PHE A 44 15.51 -26.11 59.06
N PRO A 45 16.62 -25.93 59.78
CA PRO A 45 17.76 -26.84 59.72
C PRO A 45 17.47 -28.17 60.46
N PRO A 46 18.22 -29.26 60.21
CA PRO A 46 17.92 -30.61 60.70
C PRO A 46 17.70 -30.72 62.22
N GLU A 47 18.44 -29.94 63.01
CA GLU A 47 18.31 -29.87 64.48
C GLU A 47 16.91 -29.46 64.95
N THR A 48 16.11 -28.82 64.09
CA THR A 48 14.72 -28.43 64.37
C THR A 48 13.71 -29.56 64.25
N PHE A 49 14.11 -30.66 63.62
CA PHE A 49 13.30 -31.87 63.49
C PHE A 49 13.65 -32.93 64.54
N VAL A 50 14.63 -32.66 65.40
CA VAL A 50 15.00 -33.52 66.52
C VAL A 50 14.17 -33.15 67.74
N ALA A 51 13.67 -34.15 68.48
CA ALA A 51 12.94 -33.89 69.71
C ALA A 51 13.82 -33.11 70.70
N ARG A 52 13.24 -32.15 71.42
CA ARG A 52 13.97 -31.37 72.43
C ARG A 52 14.62 -32.26 73.50
N ALA A 53 13.97 -33.36 73.87
CA ALA A 53 14.51 -34.37 74.80
C ALA A 53 15.75 -35.10 74.26
N ALA A 54 15.96 -35.11 72.94
CA ALA A 54 17.11 -35.69 72.26
C ALA A 54 18.14 -34.62 71.84
N GLY A 55 18.06 -33.40 72.38
CA GLY A 55 19.00 -32.31 72.09
C GLY A 55 18.64 -31.44 70.88
N GLY A 56 17.43 -31.58 70.31
CA GLY A 56 16.97 -30.70 69.24
C GLY A 56 16.62 -29.28 69.70
N ILE A 57 16.63 -28.35 68.75
CA ILE A 57 16.32 -26.93 68.97
C ILE A 57 15.06 -26.62 68.15
N PRO A 58 13.91 -26.25 68.77
CA PRO A 58 12.71 -25.99 67.99
C PRO A 58 12.91 -24.84 67.00
N PRO A 59 12.12 -24.81 65.91
CA PRO A 59 12.13 -23.67 65.00
C PRO A 59 11.70 -22.39 65.72
N TYR A 60 12.37 -21.28 65.39
CA TYR A 60 12.05 -19.98 65.97
C TYR A 60 10.82 -19.36 65.28
N GLY A 61 9.89 -18.82 66.07
CA GLY A 61 8.73 -18.11 65.53
C GLY A 61 9.12 -16.87 64.71
N SER A 62 10.20 -16.19 65.10
CA SER A 62 10.78 -15.07 64.35
C SER A 62 11.24 -15.47 62.94
N ASP A 63 11.79 -16.67 62.80
CA ASP A 63 12.27 -17.19 61.53
C ASP A 63 11.09 -17.61 60.63
N MET A 64 10.05 -18.21 61.21
CA MET A 64 8.81 -18.50 60.47
C MET A 64 8.17 -17.20 59.96
N ASN A 65 8.08 -16.18 60.81
CA ASN A 65 7.60 -14.87 60.41
C ASN A 65 8.46 -14.27 59.31
N GLY A 66 9.78 -14.35 59.41
CA GLY A 66 10.71 -13.88 58.37
C GLY A 66 10.52 -14.59 57.02
N LEU A 67 10.43 -15.93 57.03
CA LEU A 67 10.20 -16.73 55.83
C LEU A 67 8.86 -16.39 55.16
N LEU A 68 7.79 -16.28 55.97
CA LEU A 68 6.47 -15.90 55.47
C LEU A 68 6.42 -14.46 54.98
N ASN A 69 7.15 -13.55 55.62
CA ASN A 69 7.29 -12.17 55.19
C ASN A 69 7.91 -12.11 53.79
N VAL A 70 9.07 -12.75 53.59
CA VAL A 70 9.75 -12.84 52.28
C VAL A 70 8.84 -13.45 51.21
N LEU A 71 8.16 -14.57 51.51
CA LEU A 71 7.27 -15.21 50.56
C LEU A 71 6.05 -14.34 50.21
N SER A 72 5.41 -13.72 51.21
CA SER A 72 4.27 -12.83 50.99
C SER A 72 4.66 -11.59 50.17
N GLY A 73 5.89 -11.08 50.34
CA GLY A 73 6.44 -9.99 49.51
C GLY A 73 6.62 -10.40 48.05
N ALA A 74 7.20 -11.57 47.80
CA ALA A 74 7.32 -12.10 46.44
C ALA A 74 5.96 -12.31 45.77
N ILE A 75 4.96 -12.81 46.51
CA ILE A 75 3.59 -13.00 46.01
C ILE A 75 2.91 -11.64 45.74
N GLN A 76 3.09 -10.64 46.62
CA GLN A 76 2.50 -9.31 46.45
C GLN A 76 2.95 -8.67 45.13
N ILE A 77 4.24 -8.80 44.78
CA ILE A 77 4.79 -8.32 43.51
C ILE A 77 4.08 -8.99 42.32
N LEU A 78 3.91 -10.31 42.36
CA LEU A 78 3.20 -11.05 41.32
C LEU A 78 1.72 -10.66 41.22
N GLN A 79 1.05 -10.47 42.38
CA GLN A 79 -0.35 -10.07 42.45
C GLN A 79 -0.60 -8.66 41.91
N ALA A 80 0.39 -7.76 42.02
CA ALA A 80 0.37 -6.43 41.40
C ALA A 80 0.50 -6.47 39.87
N GLY A 81 0.71 -7.65 39.27
CA GLY A 81 0.92 -7.83 37.83
C GLY A 81 2.32 -7.43 37.37
N PHE A 82 3.29 -7.37 38.29
CA PHE A 82 4.66 -6.99 37.95
C PHE A 82 5.38 -8.12 37.23
N LEU A 83 5.82 -7.85 35.99
CA LEU A 83 6.72 -8.72 35.23
C LEU A 83 8.14 -8.20 35.41
N GLY A 84 8.95 -8.97 36.16
CA GLY A 84 10.31 -8.57 36.49
C GLY A 84 11.22 -8.45 35.27
N PRO A 85 12.23 -7.55 35.31
CA PRO A 85 13.19 -7.43 34.22
C PRO A 85 14.05 -8.70 34.14
N PHE A 86 14.59 -8.97 32.95
CA PHE A 86 15.61 -10.01 32.81
C PHE A 86 16.77 -9.75 33.78
N ASN A 87 17.15 -10.78 34.54
CA ASN A 87 18.27 -10.71 35.46
C ASN A 87 19.27 -11.82 35.13
N ALA A 88 20.44 -11.45 34.61
CA ALA A 88 21.48 -12.39 34.18
C ALA A 88 21.99 -13.27 35.32
N THR A 89 22.19 -12.69 36.52
CA THR A 89 22.64 -13.44 37.70
C THR A 89 21.59 -14.45 38.14
N PHE A 90 20.32 -14.05 38.15
CA PHE A 90 19.22 -14.95 38.47
C PHE A 90 19.10 -16.08 37.44
N ALA A 91 19.14 -15.75 36.14
CA ALA A 91 19.12 -16.72 35.06
C ALA A 91 20.22 -17.78 35.26
N GLN A 92 21.47 -17.36 35.52
CA GLN A 92 22.55 -18.30 35.79
C GLN A 92 22.28 -19.16 37.04
N SER A 93 21.76 -18.57 38.11
CA SER A 93 21.49 -19.29 39.36
C SER A 93 20.41 -20.37 39.24
N ILE A 94 19.44 -20.21 38.32
CA ILE A 94 18.34 -21.16 38.11
C ILE A 94 18.56 -22.09 36.90
N GLY A 95 19.71 -22.01 36.22
CA GLY A 95 19.97 -22.77 35.00
C GLY A 95 19.29 -22.21 33.74
N GLY A 96 18.86 -20.95 33.77
CA GLY A 96 18.22 -20.20 32.70
C GLY A 96 16.70 -20.13 32.82
N TYR A 97 16.10 -19.14 32.16
CA TYR A 97 14.65 -19.05 32.10
C TYR A 97 14.08 -20.17 31.22
N PRO A 98 12.98 -20.83 31.62
CA PRO A 98 12.34 -21.87 30.80
C PRO A 98 11.67 -21.28 29.56
N ALA A 99 11.36 -22.13 28.58
CA ALA A 99 10.56 -21.74 27.42
C ALA A 99 9.18 -21.21 27.88
N GLY A 100 8.73 -20.11 27.27
CA GLY A 100 7.48 -19.44 27.65
C GLY A 100 7.58 -18.49 28.85
N ALA A 101 8.73 -18.40 29.54
CA ALA A 101 8.94 -17.39 30.58
C ALA A 101 8.81 -15.98 30.02
N ILE A 102 8.18 -15.07 30.78
CA ILE A 102 7.98 -13.67 30.40
C ILE A 102 8.83 -12.77 31.30
N VAL A 103 9.59 -11.87 30.68
CA VAL A 103 10.38 -10.84 31.37
C VAL A 103 10.12 -9.47 30.75
N SER A 104 10.23 -8.41 31.55
CA SER A 104 10.29 -7.05 31.00
C SER A 104 11.69 -6.76 30.44
N GLY A 105 11.75 -5.94 29.39
CA GLY A 105 13.00 -5.44 28.84
C GLY A 105 13.50 -4.19 29.58
N ALA A 106 14.68 -3.71 29.18
CA ALA A 106 15.30 -2.51 29.77
C ALA A 106 14.51 -1.22 29.50
N ILE A 107 13.66 -1.20 28.47
CA ILE A 107 12.78 -0.09 28.12
C ILE A 107 11.39 -0.39 28.66
N ALA A 108 10.82 0.55 29.42
CA ALA A 108 9.46 0.42 29.94
C ALA A 108 8.45 0.14 28.82
N GLY A 109 7.59 -0.87 29.03
CA GLY A 109 6.60 -1.32 28.03
C GLY A 109 7.11 -2.40 27.07
N THR A 110 8.41 -2.76 27.11
CA THR A 110 8.91 -3.92 26.36
C THR A 110 8.80 -5.19 27.20
N PHE A 111 8.26 -6.25 26.60
CA PHE A 111 8.11 -7.55 27.23
C PHE A 111 8.54 -8.65 26.26
N TRP A 112 9.22 -9.65 26.78
CA TRP A 112 9.86 -10.71 26.02
C TRP A 112 9.41 -12.07 26.53
N VAL A 113 9.20 -13.01 25.62
CA VAL A 113 8.87 -14.41 25.87
C VAL A 113 10.07 -15.26 25.48
N SER A 114 10.54 -16.12 26.39
CA SER A 114 11.65 -17.04 26.11
C SER A 114 11.22 -18.10 25.09
N MET A 115 12.06 -18.34 24.09
CA MET A 115 11.81 -19.31 23.00
C MET A 115 12.45 -20.68 23.25
N THR A 116 13.27 -20.81 24.30
CA THR A 116 13.99 -22.05 24.61
C THR A 116 14.06 -22.25 26.12
N ASP A 117 14.21 -23.50 26.54
CA ASP A 117 14.59 -23.82 27.91
C ASP A 117 16.02 -23.38 28.20
N ALA A 118 16.32 -23.20 29.49
CA ALA A 118 17.63 -22.78 29.97
C ALA A 118 18.15 -21.49 29.33
N ASN A 119 17.26 -20.54 29.02
CA ASN A 119 17.62 -19.31 28.33
C ASN A 119 18.36 -18.34 29.27
N VAL A 120 19.64 -18.13 29.00
CA VAL A 120 20.52 -17.20 29.72
C VAL A 120 20.91 -15.98 28.87
N SER A 121 20.44 -15.91 27.62
CA SER A 121 20.73 -14.79 26.72
C SER A 121 19.97 -13.54 27.14
N VAL A 122 20.52 -12.36 26.84
CA VAL A 122 19.87 -11.08 27.14
C VAL A 122 18.75 -10.82 26.12
N PRO A 123 17.50 -10.55 26.54
CA PRO A 123 16.43 -10.23 25.60
C PRO A 123 16.74 -9.01 24.73
N GLY A 124 16.43 -9.10 23.44
CA GLY A 124 16.66 -8.03 22.47
C GLY A 124 18.10 -7.91 21.94
N ALA A 125 19.04 -8.75 22.39
CA ALA A 125 20.36 -8.85 21.77
C ALA A 125 20.31 -9.67 20.47
N ASP A 126 21.24 -9.42 19.55
CA ASP A 126 21.35 -10.17 18.30
C ASP A 126 21.56 -11.67 18.56
N GLY A 127 20.74 -12.51 17.93
CA GLY A 127 20.78 -13.97 18.11
C GLY A 127 20.22 -14.46 19.45
N ALA A 128 19.64 -13.59 20.28
CA ALA A 128 19.00 -13.99 21.51
C ALA A 128 17.69 -14.74 21.22
N THR A 129 17.43 -15.79 21.99
CA THR A 129 16.27 -16.68 21.81
C THR A 129 15.05 -16.14 22.56
N TRP A 130 14.72 -14.87 22.31
CA TRP A 130 13.58 -14.17 22.88
C TRP A 130 12.70 -13.60 21.76
N GLN A 131 11.39 -13.67 21.93
CA GLN A 131 10.44 -12.97 21.06
C GLN A 131 9.71 -11.88 21.84
N SER A 132 9.25 -10.83 21.18
CA SER A 132 8.34 -9.86 21.80
C SER A 132 7.06 -10.56 22.26
N LEU A 133 6.54 -10.23 23.45
CA LEU A 133 5.23 -10.70 23.91
C LEU A 133 4.11 -10.28 22.96
N PHE A 134 4.29 -9.15 22.27
CA PHE A 134 3.35 -8.61 21.30
C PHE A 134 3.71 -8.98 19.86
N ASN A 135 4.58 -9.98 19.67
CA ASN A 135 4.93 -10.46 18.34
C ASN A 135 3.67 -10.88 17.56
N GLY A 136 3.54 -10.44 16.31
CA GLY A 136 2.37 -10.69 15.47
C GLY A 136 1.17 -9.77 15.70
N LEU A 137 1.21 -8.88 16.69
CA LEU A 137 0.22 -7.81 16.85
C LEU A 137 0.68 -6.57 16.08
N ALA A 138 -0.22 -5.98 15.29
CA ALA A 138 0.06 -4.70 14.66
C ALA A 138 0.11 -3.59 15.74
N PRO A 139 1.10 -2.69 15.72
CA PRO A 139 1.05 -1.48 16.54
C PRO A 139 -0.24 -0.72 16.26
N LEU A 140 -0.83 -0.13 17.30
CA LEU A 140 -1.93 0.82 17.15
C LEU A 140 -1.54 1.89 16.11
N SER A 141 -2.50 2.25 15.25
CA SER A 141 -2.35 3.25 14.18
C SER A 141 -1.41 4.39 14.59
N GLY A 142 -0.26 4.49 13.89
CA GLY A 142 0.74 5.54 14.10
C GLY A 142 2.01 5.14 14.88
N ALA A 143 2.11 3.94 15.45
CA ALA A 143 3.38 3.46 16.03
C ALA A 143 4.27 2.81 14.95
N ALA A 144 5.52 3.27 14.88
CA ALA A 144 6.53 2.70 13.99
C ALA A 144 6.86 1.25 14.40
N PHE A 145 6.94 0.35 13.43
CA PHE A 145 7.41 -1.02 13.68
C PHE A 145 8.86 -1.00 14.16
N ALA A 146 9.14 -1.69 15.27
CA ALA A 146 10.50 -1.87 15.77
C ALA A 146 11.12 -3.12 15.11
N GLY A 147 11.96 -2.90 14.09
CA GLY A 147 12.70 -3.95 13.38
C GLY A 147 12.04 -4.43 12.08
N PRO A 148 12.76 -5.24 11.28
CA PRO A 148 12.23 -5.79 10.04
C PRO A 148 11.05 -6.72 10.33
N VAL A 149 9.86 -6.33 9.86
CA VAL A 149 8.67 -7.19 9.87
C VAL A 149 8.78 -8.17 8.71
N THR A 150 9.02 -9.44 9.01
CA THR A 150 8.86 -10.51 8.04
C THR A 150 7.36 -10.73 7.83
N VAL A 151 6.81 -10.13 6.78
CA VAL A 151 5.49 -10.50 6.28
C VAL A 151 5.59 -11.97 5.87
N PRO A 152 4.84 -12.90 6.49
CA PRO A 152 4.78 -14.26 6.00
C PRO A 152 4.36 -14.16 4.53
N THR A 153 5.21 -14.67 3.63
CA THR A 153 4.83 -14.81 2.22
C THR A 153 3.43 -15.41 2.17
N PRO A 154 2.49 -14.86 1.39
CA PRO A 154 1.14 -15.40 1.30
C PRO A 154 1.23 -16.92 1.19
N GLN A 155 0.71 -17.61 2.22
CA GLN A 155 0.53 -19.05 2.15
C GLN A 155 -0.36 -19.27 0.94
N ASP A 156 0.18 -19.97 -0.06
CA ASP A 156 -0.37 -20.09 -1.41
C ASP A 156 -1.91 -20.11 -1.39
N VAL A 157 -2.50 -18.96 -1.74
CA VAL A 157 -3.89 -18.96 -2.20
C VAL A 157 -3.87 -19.87 -3.41
N PRO A 158 -4.60 -21.00 -3.43
CA PRO A 158 -4.52 -21.95 -4.53
C PRO A 158 -4.87 -21.23 -5.84
N GLY A 159 -3.86 -20.99 -6.69
CA GLY A 159 -4.05 -20.36 -8.01
C GLY A 159 -3.09 -19.24 -8.42
N GLN A 160 -2.07 -18.86 -7.63
CA GLN A 160 -1.09 -17.87 -8.09
C GLN A 160 0.02 -18.50 -8.94
N ASN A 161 0.07 -18.09 -10.22
CA ASN A 161 1.05 -18.52 -11.21
C ASN A 161 2.50 -18.24 -10.77
N THR A 162 3.36 -19.24 -10.92
CA THR A 162 4.80 -19.30 -10.61
C THR A 162 5.66 -18.50 -11.61
N GLY A 163 5.33 -17.24 -11.87
CA GLY A 163 5.94 -16.50 -12.98
C GLY A 163 6.12 -15.00 -12.81
N ASN A 164 6.41 -14.49 -11.60
CA ASN A 164 7.22 -13.28 -11.43
C ASN A 164 7.47 -13.00 -9.95
N ASN A 165 8.74 -12.99 -9.54
CA ASN A 165 9.16 -12.41 -8.27
C ASN A 165 8.95 -10.90 -8.33
N VAL A 166 7.88 -10.39 -7.74
CA VAL A 166 7.80 -9.00 -7.31
C VAL A 166 7.51 -9.03 -5.82
N ALA A 167 8.43 -8.49 -5.04
CA ALA A 167 8.30 -8.36 -3.61
C ALA A 167 6.97 -7.70 -3.26
N ASP A 168 6.16 -8.37 -2.43
CA ASP A 168 4.96 -7.82 -1.80
C ASP A 168 5.36 -6.57 -0.98
N THR A 169 5.29 -5.42 -1.64
CA THR A 169 5.48 -4.13 -1.03
C THR A 169 4.10 -3.66 -0.58
N TYR A 170 3.84 -3.81 0.72
CA TYR A 170 2.72 -3.14 1.37
C TYR A 170 2.84 -1.64 1.12
N TRP A 171 1.84 -1.06 0.46
CA TRP A 171 1.80 0.37 0.16
C TRP A 171 1.62 1.15 1.47
N VAL A 172 2.71 1.75 1.95
CA VAL A 172 2.62 2.91 2.83
C VAL A 172 2.23 4.11 1.97
N ASP A 173 1.16 4.79 2.37
CA ASP A 173 0.75 6.07 1.80
C ASP A 173 1.84 7.11 2.07
N GLU A 174 2.77 7.26 1.14
CA GLU A 174 3.55 8.47 1.01
C GLU A 174 3.17 9.18 -0.28
N TRP A 175 2.55 10.33 -0.05
CA TRP A 175 2.35 11.39 -1.01
C TRP A 175 3.58 11.58 -1.91
N PHE A 176 3.32 11.85 -3.20
CA PHE A 176 4.26 12.16 -4.28
C PHE A 176 4.90 10.97 -5.03
N ALA A 177 4.13 10.35 -5.92
CA ALA A 177 4.21 10.60 -7.37
C ALA A 177 3.46 9.52 -8.16
N PRO A 178 2.48 9.83 -9.03
CA PRO A 178 2.03 8.85 -10.00
C PRO A 178 3.01 8.87 -11.19
N ARG A 179 4.15 8.20 -11.05
CA ARG A 179 4.77 7.54 -12.20
C ARG A 179 4.25 6.11 -12.24
N ALA A 180 3.52 5.84 -13.32
CA ALA A 180 3.27 4.54 -13.92
C ALA A 180 2.26 3.60 -13.23
N ALA A 181 0.99 3.72 -13.66
CA ALA A 181 0.13 2.57 -13.89
C ALA A 181 -0.78 2.85 -15.11
N LEU A 182 -0.20 2.92 -16.31
CA LEU A 182 -0.94 2.87 -17.58
C LEU A 182 -1.20 1.42 -18.04
N ALA A 183 -1.35 0.51 -17.10
CA ALA A 183 -1.68 -0.87 -17.41
C ALA A 183 -2.53 -1.45 -16.27
N GLN A 184 -3.84 -1.20 -16.30
CA GLN A 184 -4.81 -2.24 -15.98
C GLN A 184 -6.25 -1.83 -16.29
N TYR A 185 -6.92 -2.77 -16.95
CA TYR A 185 -8.35 -3.02 -16.96
C TYR A 185 -9.25 -2.06 -17.75
N VAL A 186 -9.67 -2.54 -18.92
CA VAL A 186 -11.01 -2.25 -19.47
C VAL A 186 -12.02 -2.95 -18.56
N GLY A 187 -12.26 -2.36 -17.39
CA GLY A 187 -13.33 -2.72 -16.47
C GLY A 187 -14.54 -1.85 -16.72
N GLY A 188 -15.08 -1.88 -17.94
CA GLY A 188 -16.44 -1.42 -18.16
C GLY A 188 -17.37 -2.56 -17.80
N THR A 189 -18.26 -2.39 -16.83
CA THR A 189 -19.56 -3.07 -16.89
C THR A 189 -20.24 -2.57 -18.16
N GLY A 190 -19.89 -3.20 -19.28
CA GLY A 190 -20.59 -3.01 -20.54
C GLY A 190 -22.05 -3.37 -20.28
N ALA A 191 -22.94 -2.39 -20.42
CA ALA A 191 -24.34 -2.66 -20.62
C ALA A 191 -24.48 -3.36 -21.98
N GLY A 192 -24.26 -4.67 -21.97
CA GLY A 192 -24.30 -5.58 -23.11
C GLY A 192 -24.06 -6.96 -22.55
N GLY A 193 -25.03 -7.86 -22.68
CA GLY A 193 -25.03 -9.15 -21.99
C GLY A 193 -23.68 -9.88 -22.12
N ASN A 194 -23.26 -10.58 -21.07
CA ASN A 194 -22.09 -11.46 -21.12
C ASN A 194 -22.28 -12.48 -22.26
N TYR A 195 -21.72 -12.22 -23.44
CA TYR A 195 -21.83 -13.12 -24.58
C TYR A 195 -20.64 -14.09 -24.56
N PRO A 196 -20.89 -15.40 -24.45
CA PRO A 196 -19.82 -16.38 -24.28
C PRO A 196 -18.94 -16.45 -25.54
N ILE A 197 -17.63 -16.43 -25.33
CA ILE A 197 -16.65 -16.83 -26.34
C ILE A 197 -16.66 -18.36 -26.36
N SER A 198 -17.07 -18.94 -27.48
CA SER A 198 -17.21 -20.39 -27.62
C SER A 198 -15.90 -21.08 -28.00
N ASN A 199 -14.97 -20.37 -28.62
CA ASN A 199 -13.68 -20.90 -29.01
C ASN A 199 -12.64 -19.78 -29.22
N VAL A 200 -11.36 -20.10 -28.98
CA VAL A 200 -10.22 -19.24 -29.34
C VAL A 200 -9.23 -20.10 -30.13
N GLN A 201 -8.89 -19.67 -31.35
CA GLN A 201 -8.02 -20.42 -32.24
C GLN A 201 -7.03 -19.52 -32.97
N LEU A 202 -5.84 -20.05 -33.24
CA LEU A 202 -4.87 -19.44 -34.13
C LEU A 202 -5.17 -19.92 -35.56
N LYS A 203 -5.44 -19.00 -36.47
CA LYS A 203 -5.72 -19.30 -37.88
C LYS A 203 -4.53 -18.97 -38.76
N ASN A 204 -4.35 -19.76 -39.82
CA ASN A 204 -3.33 -19.56 -40.85
C ASN A 204 -1.91 -19.44 -40.30
N ALA A 205 -1.60 -20.21 -39.26
CA ALA A 205 -0.26 -20.34 -38.71
C ALA A 205 0.41 -21.58 -39.32
N PRO A 206 1.08 -21.50 -40.48
CA PRO A 206 2.07 -22.51 -40.84
C PRO A 206 3.22 -22.44 -39.81
N ALA A 207 4.22 -23.33 -39.90
CA ALA A 207 5.27 -23.54 -38.89
C ALA A 207 6.17 -22.32 -38.52
N GLY A 208 5.79 -21.09 -38.89
CA GLY A 208 6.42 -19.83 -38.48
C GLY A 208 5.44 -18.63 -38.58
N ASP A 209 5.85 -17.49 -38.03
CA ASP A 209 5.09 -16.23 -38.01
C ASP A 209 4.92 -15.68 -39.44
N THR A 210 3.68 -15.47 -39.89
CA THR A 210 3.36 -14.99 -41.25
C THR A 210 2.36 -13.83 -41.21
N THR A 211 2.36 -12.99 -42.25
CA THR A 211 1.45 -11.84 -42.41
C THR A 211 -0.03 -12.20 -42.49
N VAL A 212 -0.35 -13.49 -42.66
CA VAL A 212 -1.73 -14.00 -42.75
C VAL A 212 -2.17 -14.71 -41.47
N ALA A 213 -1.31 -14.87 -40.47
CA ALA A 213 -1.63 -15.49 -39.19
C ALA A 213 -2.40 -14.51 -38.28
N TYR A 214 -3.48 -14.98 -37.65
CA TYR A 214 -4.28 -14.17 -36.72
C TYR A 214 -4.91 -15.03 -35.62
N LEU A 215 -5.19 -14.40 -34.48
CA LEU A 215 -5.97 -15.00 -33.40
C LEU A 215 -7.45 -14.72 -33.68
N GLN A 216 -8.31 -15.72 -33.53
CA GLN A 216 -9.75 -15.61 -33.75
C GLN A 216 -10.49 -16.07 -32.51
N ALA A 217 -11.39 -15.22 -32.00
CA ALA A 217 -12.38 -15.61 -31.01
C ALA A 217 -13.74 -15.83 -31.70
N GLN A 218 -14.29 -17.02 -31.54
CA GLN A 218 -15.60 -17.38 -32.06
C GLN A 218 -16.66 -17.02 -31.01
N THR A 219 -17.69 -16.29 -31.44
CA THR A 219 -18.83 -15.92 -30.59
C THR A 219 -20.12 -16.47 -31.21
N THR A 220 -21.22 -16.43 -30.45
CA THR A 220 -22.54 -16.89 -30.92
C THR A 220 -23.12 -16.08 -32.09
N TRP A 221 -22.54 -14.91 -32.40
CA TRP A 221 -23.03 -13.96 -33.41
C TRP A 221 -21.99 -13.64 -34.49
N GLY A 222 -20.83 -14.29 -34.44
CA GLY A 222 -19.79 -14.12 -35.47
C GLY A 222 -18.38 -14.28 -34.94
N ASN A 223 -17.41 -13.99 -35.80
CA ASN A 223 -15.99 -14.13 -35.48
C ASN A 223 -15.38 -12.76 -35.17
N ILE A 224 -14.68 -12.66 -34.05
CA ILE A 224 -13.84 -11.52 -33.71
C ILE A 224 -12.39 -11.86 -34.07
N LEU A 225 -11.77 -11.03 -34.90
CA LEU A 225 -10.43 -11.23 -35.45
C LEU A 225 -9.43 -10.31 -34.72
N PHE A 226 -8.36 -10.88 -34.19
CA PHE A 226 -7.24 -10.17 -33.57
C PHE A 226 -6.02 -10.27 -34.49
N PRO A 227 -5.62 -9.18 -35.17
CA PRO A 227 -4.53 -9.21 -36.10
C PRO A 227 -3.18 -9.42 -35.39
N SER A 228 -2.24 -10.07 -36.08
CA SER A 228 -0.84 -10.14 -35.65
C SER A 228 -0.16 -8.77 -35.74
N GLN A 229 1.02 -8.65 -35.13
CA GLN A 229 1.86 -7.44 -35.07
C GLN A 229 2.09 -6.73 -36.41
N TYR A 230 2.00 -7.42 -37.55
CA TYR A 230 2.11 -6.83 -38.89
C TYR A 230 0.77 -6.39 -39.52
N ASN A 231 -0.39 -6.84 -39.03
CA ASN A 231 -1.73 -6.47 -39.51
C ASN A 231 -2.39 -5.33 -38.70
N VAL A 232 -1.63 -4.66 -37.82
CA VAL A 232 -2.09 -3.46 -37.08
C VAL A 232 -2.19 -2.24 -38.01
N ALA A 233 -1.72 -2.35 -39.25
CA ALA A 233 -1.72 -1.26 -40.22
C ALA A 233 -3.14 -0.91 -40.68
N THR A 234 -3.56 0.33 -40.36
CA THR A 234 -4.72 1.10 -40.84
C THR A 234 -6.09 0.88 -40.21
N GLN A 235 -6.58 -0.34 -39.99
CA GLN A 235 -7.97 -0.52 -39.51
C GLN A 235 -8.12 -0.47 -37.98
N ILE A 236 -7.16 -1.02 -37.23
CA ILE A 236 -7.18 -0.91 -35.76
C ILE A 236 -6.79 0.48 -35.30
N SER A 237 -5.82 1.14 -35.96
CA SER A 237 -5.46 2.52 -35.62
C SER A 237 -6.63 3.49 -35.82
N SER A 238 -7.53 3.26 -36.77
CA SER A 238 -8.74 4.06 -36.97
C SER A 238 -9.91 3.67 -36.06
N TYR A 239 -9.90 2.45 -35.50
CA TYR A 239 -10.90 1.97 -34.54
C TYR A 239 -10.52 2.23 -33.06
N ALA A 240 -9.22 2.32 -32.78
CA ALA A 240 -8.66 2.57 -31.45
C ALA A 240 -8.33 4.05 -31.18
N GLN A 241 -8.59 4.95 -32.15
CA GLN A 241 -8.58 6.39 -31.87
C GLN A 241 -9.75 6.70 -30.93
N PRO A 242 -9.53 7.42 -29.82
CA PRO A 242 -10.59 7.79 -28.90
C PRO A 242 -11.63 8.66 -29.64
N LYS A 243 -12.84 8.13 -29.86
CA LYS A 243 -13.94 8.87 -30.53
C LYS A 243 -14.94 9.40 -29.49
N GLY A 244 -15.16 10.71 -29.49
CA GLY A 244 -16.22 11.37 -28.70
C GLY A 244 -15.80 12.00 -27.36
N ASP A 245 -16.80 12.56 -26.67
CA ASP A 245 -16.64 13.27 -25.41
C ASP A 245 -16.32 12.31 -24.24
N TYR A 246 -15.07 12.29 -23.79
CA TYR A 246 -14.73 11.57 -22.56
C TYR A 246 -15.17 12.38 -21.34
N ALA A 247 -16.19 11.87 -20.64
CA ALA A 247 -16.58 12.43 -19.35
C ALA A 247 -15.45 12.22 -18.33
N LEU A 248 -14.97 13.29 -17.72
CA LEU A 248 -14.14 13.21 -16.52
C LEU A 248 -14.92 12.41 -15.46
N THR A 249 -14.26 11.44 -14.82
CA THR A 249 -14.82 10.75 -13.65
C THR A 249 -15.15 11.76 -12.57
N GLN A 250 -16.24 11.53 -11.83
CA GLN A 250 -16.72 12.45 -10.79
C GLN A 250 -15.60 12.79 -9.79
N TRP A 251 -14.77 11.81 -9.45
CA TRP A 251 -13.59 11.99 -8.61
C TRP A 251 -12.58 13.03 -9.13
N VAL A 252 -12.32 13.08 -10.44
CA VAL A 252 -11.40 14.07 -11.04
C VAL A 252 -12.04 15.46 -11.04
N LYS A 253 -13.36 15.55 -11.26
CA LYS A 253 -14.09 16.82 -11.16
C LYS A 253 -14.07 17.37 -9.73
N ASP A 254 -14.16 16.51 -8.73
CA ASP A 254 -14.24 16.94 -7.34
C ASP A 254 -12.87 17.30 -6.74
N ASN A 255 -11.78 16.67 -7.22
CA ASN A 255 -10.43 16.85 -6.64
C ASN A 255 -9.50 17.73 -7.47
N TYR A 256 -9.77 17.91 -8.77
CA TYR A 256 -8.82 18.52 -9.70
C TYR A 256 -9.44 19.56 -10.65
N ALA A 257 -10.75 19.84 -10.57
CA ALA A 257 -11.42 20.77 -11.49
C ALA A 257 -11.02 22.25 -11.36
N ALA A 258 -10.27 22.63 -10.33
CA ALA A 258 -9.92 24.02 -10.08
C ALA A 258 -8.58 24.46 -10.71
N THR A 259 -7.72 23.53 -11.14
CA THR A 259 -6.42 23.87 -11.73
C THR A 259 -6.47 23.85 -13.25
N GLU A 260 -6.22 25.01 -13.86
CA GLU A 260 -6.05 25.22 -15.32
C GLU A 260 -5.16 24.12 -15.96
N TYR A 261 -4.17 23.64 -15.20
CA TYR A 261 -3.21 22.61 -15.59
C TYR A 261 -3.84 21.22 -15.91
N VAL A 262 -4.96 20.87 -15.27
CA VAL A 262 -5.63 19.57 -15.48
C VAL A 262 -6.55 19.63 -16.70
N GLN A 263 -7.13 20.81 -16.99
CA GLN A 263 -7.86 21.03 -18.25
C GLN A 263 -6.93 21.09 -19.47
N GLN A 264 -5.72 21.66 -19.32
CA GLN A 264 -4.72 21.73 -20.39
C GLN A 264 -4.24 20.36 -20.87
N ASN A 265 -4.12 19.36 -19.99
CA ASN A 265 -3.51 18.07 -20.32
C ASN A 265 -4.50 16.96 -20.73
N TYR A 266 -5.81 17.11 -20.45
CA TYR A 266 -6.81 16.04 -20.66
C TYR A 266 -7.96 16.40 -21.62
N ALA A 267 -7.94 17.57 -22.25
CA ALA A 267 -8.94 17.99 -23.25
C ALA A 267 -8.49 17.74 -24.70
N LEU A 268 -7.80 16.64 -24.99
CA LEU A 268 -7.58 16.22 -26.38
C LEU A 268 -8.88 15.66 -26.93
N LYS A 269 -9.66 16.50 -27.61
CA LYS A 269 -10.84 16.08 -28.35
C LYS A 269 -10.47 15.94 -29.82
N THR A 270 -9.98 14.76 -30.16
CA THR A 270 -9.68 14.39 -31.54
C THR A 270 -10.93 13.76 -32.13
N ASP A 271 -11.73 14.57 -32.80
CA ASP A 271 -12.56 14.17 -33.94
C ASP A 271 -13.29 15.42 -34.44
N LEU A 272 -12.91 15.88 -35.64
CA LEU A 272 -13.71 16.81 -36.43
C LEU A 272 -14.39 16.02 -37.56
N PRO A 273 -15.57 16.45 -38.04
CA PRO A 273 -16.36 15.68 -39.01
C PRO A 273 -15.56 15.40 -40.29
N SER A 274 -15.57 14.13 -40.72
CA SER A 274 -14.95 13.65 -41.96
C SER A 274 -15.81 13.92 -43.20
N GLY A 275 -16.47 15.08 -43.27
CA GLY A 275 -17.41 15.40 -44.34
C GLY A 275 -17.38 16.87 -44.76
N GLY A 276 -17.21 17.11 -46.07
CA GLY A 276 -17.08 18.45 -46.66
C GLY A 276 -15.65 18.73 -47.17
N LEU A 277 -15.30 20.00 -47.35
CA LEU A 277 -13.97 20.48 -47.79
C LEU A 277 -12.86 20.30 -46.72
N ILE A 278 -13.15 19.65 -45.58
CA ILE A 278 -12.33 19.60 -44.37
C ILE A 278 -11.93 18.15 -44.08
N ASP A 279 -10.66 17.91 -43.77
CA ASP A 279 -10.10 16.59 -43.45
C ASP A 279 -9.05 16.67 -42.31
N ARG A 280 -8.75 15.53 -41.66
CA ARG A 280 -7.64 15.35 -40.69
C ARG A 280 -7.60 16.40 -39.55
N GLY A 281 -8.75 16.77 -39.00
CA GLY A 281 -8.85 17.82 -37.98
C GLY A 281 -8.82 17.35 -36.52
N THR A 282 -8.27 18.19 -35.64
CA THR A 282 -8.29 18.05 -34.18
C THR A 282 -8.78 19.33 -33.51
N TRP A 283 -9.33 19.24 -32.30
CA TRP A 283 -9.66 20.43 -31.51
C TRP A 283 -9.46 20.21 -30.01
N THR A 284 -9.38 21.31 -29.28
CA THR A 284 -9.18 21.33 -27.83
C THR A 284 -9.90 22.56 -27.29
N GLN A 285 -10.69 22.39 -26.25
CA GLN A 285 -11.29 23.52 -25.52
C GLN A 285 -10.79 23.49 -24.08
N VAL A 286 -10.14 24.57 -23.66
CA VAL A 286 -9.63 24.76 -22.30
C VAL A 286 -10.27 26.02 -21.75
N GLY A 287 -11.14 25.89 -20.74
CA GLY A 287 -11.95 27.01 -20.26
C GLY A 287 -12.74 27.69 -21.38
N SER A 288 -12.54 29.00 -21.54
CA SER A 288 -13.19 29.84 -22.57
C SER A 288 -12.42 29.92 -23.89
N VAL A 289 -11.34 29.15 -24.07
CA VAL A 289 -10.52 29.17 -25.30
C VAL A 289 -10.72 27.88 -26.08
N LEU A 290 -11.11 28.00 -27.34
CA LEU A 290 -11.19 26.91 -28.32
C LEU A 290 -9.97 27.00 -29.24
N ARG A 291 -9.30 25.88 -29.44
CA ARG A 291 -8.25 25.68 -30.45
C ARG A 291 -8.66 24.58 -31.39
N GLN A 292 -8.47 24.77 -32.69
CA GLN A 292 -8.75 23.75 -33.68
C GLN A 292 -7.73 23.79 -34.80
N SER A 293 -7.37 22.62 -35.32
CA SER A 293 -6.53 22.49 -36.49
C SER A 293 -7.11 21.49 -37.47
N PHE A 294 -6.95 21.72 -38.76
CA PHE A 294 -7.55 20.88 -39.80
C PHE A 294 -6.93 21.18 -41.18
N TYR A 295 -7.14 20.26 -42.12
CA TYR A 295 -6.75 20.45 -43.51
C TYR A 295 -7.97 20.82 -44.34
N ALA A 296 -7.81 21.73 -45.31
CA ALA A 296 -8.83 21.97 -46.33
C ALA A 296 -8.19 22.33 -47.67
N SER A 297 -8.79 21.82 -48.75
CA SER A 297 -8.43 22.17 -50.11
C SER A 297 -9.35 23.28 -50.62
N VAL A 298 -8.78 24.44 -50.96
CA VAL A 298 -9.57 25.64 -51.27
C VAL A 298 -8.99 26.37 -52.49
N SER A 299 -9.87 26.86 -53.36
CA SER A 299 -9.50 27.76 -54.47
C SER A 299 -9.44 29.22 -54.00
N ASN A 300 -8.81 30.09 -54.80
CA ASN A 300 -8.72 31.52 -54.50
C ASN A 300 -10.11 32.16 -54.25
N GLY A 301 -10.27 32.85 -53.12
CA GLY A 301 -11.53 33.46 -52.70
C GLY A 301 -12.52 32.47 -52.06
N GLY A 302 -12.11 31.22 -51.85
CA GLY A 302 -12.92 30.20 -51.21
C GLY A 302 -13.18 30.48 -49.73
N THR A 303 -14.38 30.11 -49.28
CA THR A 303 -14.75 30.19 -47.85
C THR A 303 -14.52 28.85 -47.18
N VAL A 304 -13.91 28.88 -46.00
CA VAL A 304 -13.61 27.72 -45.17
C VAL A 304 -14.41 27.83 -43.88
N SER A 305 -15.23 26.83 -43.59
CA SER A 305 -15.96 26.76 -42.31
C SER A 305 -15.03 26.25 -41.21
N PHE A 306 -15.16 26.80 -40.01
CA PHE A 306 -14.55 26.18 -38.86
C PHE A 306 -15.26 24.85 -38.54
N PRO A 307 -14.50 23.77 -38.34
CA PRO A 307 -15.04 22.50 -37.89
C PRO A 307 -15.89 22.60 -36.61
N ARG A 308 -15.54 23.53 -35.73
CA ARG A 308 -16.37 23.96 -34.60
C ARG A 308 -16.44 25.48 -34.54
N SER A 309 -17.66 26.02 -34.45
CA SER A 309 -17.85 27.46 -34.33
C SER A 309 -17.29 28.00 -33.02
N PHE A 310 -16.67 29.18 -33.08
CA PHE A 310 -16.31 29.98 -31.92
C PHE A 310 -17.55 30.70 -31.37
N SER A 311 -17.54 31.13 -30.11
CA SER A 311 -18.66 31.89 -29.52
C SER A 311 -18.70 33.35 -29.95
N SER A 312 -17.62 33.88 -30.50
CA SER A 312 -17.53 35.26 -31.02
C SER A 312 -16.49 35.35 -32.13
N ALA A 313 -16.69 36.29 -33.07
CA ALA A 313 -15.70 36.64 -34.09
C ALA A 313 -14.51 37.45 -33.53
N SER A 314 -14.60 37.93 -32.29
CA SER A 314 -13.57 38.76 -31.66
C SER A 314 -12.37 37.92 -31.24
N ASN A 315 -11.16 38.37 -31.61
CA ASN A 315 -9.87 37.75 -31.27
C ASN A 315 -9.69 36.31 -31.78
N ILE A 316 -10.33 35.94 -32.90
CA ILE A 316 -9.99 34.69 -33.59
C ILE A 316 -8.68 34.90 -34.35
N THR A 317 -7.66 34.13 -34.02
CA THR A 317 -6.43 34.04 -34.81
C THR A 317 -6.53 32.83 -35.72
N VAL A 318 -6.30 33.01 -37.02
CA VAL A 318 -6.23 31.91 -38.00
C VAL A 318 -4.86 31.96 -38.66
N GLN A 319 -4.12 30.87 -38.55
CA GLN A 319 -2.90 30.64 -39.29
C GLN A 319 -3.17 29.63 -40.40
N ALA A 320 -2.76 29.98 -41.61
CA ALA A 320 -2.79 29.10 -42.77
C ALA A 320 -1.35 28.75 -43.14
N THR A 321 -1.11 27.49 -43.50
CA THR A 321 0.17 27.01 -44.01
C THR A 321 -0.12 26.14 -45.22
N VAL A 322 0.52 26.42 -46.35
CA VAL A 322 0.38 25.60 -47.57
C VAL A 322 0.89 24.18 -47.27
N ALA A 323 0.09 23.16 -47.59
CA ALA A 323 0.47 21.77 -47.41
C ALA A 323 1.24 21.27 -48.65
N GLY A 324 2.53 20.98 -48.48
CA GLY A 324 3.41 20.48 -49.55
C GLY A 324 4.26 21.56 -50.26
N ASN A 325 4.90 21.19 -51.38
CA ASN A 325 5.86 22.04 -52.09
C ASN A 325 5.19 22.97 -53.13
N SER A 326 4.25 23.81 -52.70
CA SER A 326 3.69 24.86 -53.55
C SER A 326 4.08 26.23 -53.03
N ASP A 327 4.62 27.06 -53.92
CA ASP A 327 4.92 28.47 -53.66
C ASP A 327 3.63 29.27 -53.94
N ALA A 328 2.83 29.44 -52.89
CA ALA A 328 1.55 30.12 -52.94
C ALA A 328 1.46 31.16 -51.83
N ASP A 329 1.60 32.43 -52.21
CA ASP A 329 1.31 33.57 -51.36
C ASP A 329 -0.18 33.56 -51.00
N HIS A 330 -0.49 33.72 -49.72
CA HIS A 330 -1.86 33.61 -49.22
C HIS A 330 -2.16 34.60 -48.11
N TYR A 331 -3.44 34.90 -47.92
CA TYR A 331 -3.91 35.69 -46.78
C TYR A 331 -5.28 35.21 -46.31
N VAL A 332 -5.52 35.33 -45.01
CA VAL A 332 -6.82 35.08 -44.39
C VAL A 332 -7.57 36.39 -44.23
N SER A 333 -8.86 36.39 -44.59
CA SER A 333 -9.74 37.57 -44.46
C SER A 333 -11.14 37.15 -44.02
N ASN A 334 -11.98 38.12 -43.65
CA ASN A 334 -13.39 37.93 -43.26
C ASN A 334 -13.60 36.84 -42.19
N VAL A 335 -12.77 36.85 -41.15
CA VAL A 335 -12.90 35.88 -40.05
C VAL A 335 -14.18 36.14 -39.25
N THR A 336 -15.01 35.12 -39.15
CA THR A 336 -16.27 35.10 -38.40
C THR A 336 -16.25 33.99 -37.35
N ALA A 337 -17.26 33.92 -36.48
CA ALA A 337 -17.41 32.81 -35.54
C ALA A 337 -17.48 31.43 -36.21
N THR A 338 -17.91 31.35 -37.47
CA THR A 338 -18.19 30.09 -38.17
C THR A 338 -17.23 29.76 -39.30
N GLY A 339 -16.34 30.67 -39.70
CA GLY A 339 -15.42 30.45 -40.80
C GLY A 339 -14.69 31.72 -41.25
N PHE A 340 -13.96 31.61 -42.36
CA PHE A 340 -13.14 32.68 -42.95
C PHE A 340 -12.96 32.50 -44.46
N THR A 341 -12.39 33.49 -45.14
CA THR A 341 -12.04 33.44 -46.56
C THR A 341 -10.54 33.35 -46.74
N ILE A 342 -10.07 32.49 -47.67
CA ILE A 342 -8.66 32.42 -48.08
C ILE A 342 -8.46 33.07 -49.45
N GLY A 343 -7.54 34.02 -49.53
CA GLY A 343 -7.05 34.56 -50.80
C GLY A 343 -5.71 33.92 -51.16
N ILE A 344 -5.53 33.59 -52.44
CA ILE A 344 -4.34 32.93 -52.98
C ILE A 344 -3.84 33.74 -54.18
N PHE A 345 -2.55 34.06 -54.22
CA PHE A 345 -1.92 34.75 -55.34
C PHE A 345 -1.02 33.79 -56.15
N GLY A 346 -0.83 34.08 -57.44
CA GLY A 346 0.18 33.42 -58.29
C GLY A 346 -0.16 32.02 -58.81
N GLN A 347 -1.17 31.33 -58.27
CA GLN A 347 -1.67 30.05 -58.78
C GLN A 347 -3.05 30.27 -59.44
N GLY A 348 -3.34 29.57 -60.54
CA GLY A 348 -4.64 29.66 -61.23
C GLY A 348 -5.84 29.21 -60.35
N GLN A 349 -7.02 29.00 -60.95
CA GLN A 349 -8.27 28.61 -60.25
C GLN A 349 -8.23 27.26 -59.49
N ASN A 350 -7.09 26.57 -59.47
CA ASN A 350 -6.95 25.25 -58.86
C ASN A 350 -6.99 25.34 -57.33
N ALA A 351 -7.57 24.32 -56.70
CA ALA A 351 -7.59 24.21 -55.25
C ALA A 351 -6.19 23.90 -54.72
N VAL A 352 -5.78 24.59 -53.65
CA VAL A 352 -4.54 24.34 -52.90
C VAL A 352 -4.92 23.77 -51.53
N GLU A 353 -4.20 22.75 -51.09
CA GLU A 353 -4.38 22.20 -49.74
C GLU A 353 -3.63 23.06 -48.72
N PHE A 354 -4.32 23.40 -47.64
CA PHE A 354 -3.75 24.14 -46.51
C PHE A 354 -3.95 23.37 -45.21
N TYR A 355 -2.96 23.48 -44.32
CA TYR A 355 -3.11 23.22 -42.89
C TYR A 355 -3.53 24.53 -42.21
N PHE A 356 -4.65 24.49 -41.50
CA PHE A 356 -5.17 25.62 -40.71
C PHE A 356 -5.02 25.33 -39.22
N SER A 357 -4.63 26.36 -38.48
CA SER A 357 -4.67 26.41 -37.01
C SER A 357 -5.45 27.66 -36.60
N ALA A 358 -6.46 27.49 -35.76
CA ALA A 358 -7.28 28.60 -35.29
C ALA A 358 -7.49 28.57 -33.77
N GLU A 359 -7.47 29.74 -33.16
CA GLU A 359 -7.67 29.94 -31.72
C GLU A 359 -8.61 31.13 -31.47
N GLY A 360 -9.56 30.98 -30.54
CA GLY A 360 -10.54 32.00 -30.23
C GLY A 360 -11.43 31.61 -29.05
N ALA A 361 -12.44 32.43 -28.75
CA ALA A 361 -13.36 32.14 -27.65
C ALA A 361 -14.28 30.94 -27.97
N ALA A 362 -14.41 30.01 -27.02
CA ALA A 362 -15.18 28.77 -27.15
C ALA A 362 -16.69 28.95 -26.99
#